data_AF-A0AB34P9F5-F1
#
_entry.id   AF-A0AB34P9F5-F1
#
_cell.length_a   1.000
_cell.length_b   1.000
_cell.length_c   1.000
_cell.angle_alpha   90.00
_cell.angle_beta   90.00
_cell.angle_gamma   90.00
#
_symmetry.space_group_name_H-M   'P 1'
#
loop_
_entity.id
_entity.type
_entity.pdbx_description
1 polymer ?
#
loop_
_entity_poly.entity_id
_entity_poly.type
_entity_poly.pdbx_seq_one_letter_code
_entity_poly.pdbx_strand_id
1 'polypeptide(L)'
;MFATLRRLLGRKKITMVHPTLGELEFDQDDGVWGTVQTEPIYHGGIPGCDSGPDSDRVNEVINRLVNMDSYWVACSEDLLYIASTSASFPQTNNPKDIFRVTALSLYPNYWEVCFETHTQYKWLYVGMQFEGEELVSNTISR
;
A
#
# COMPACT_ATOMS: atom_id res chain seq x y z
N MET A 1 -26.39 5.72 -40.04
CA MET A 1 -24.92 5.66 -40.20
C MET A 1 -24.32 6.72 -39.29
N PHE A 2 -23.59 6.49 -38.21
CA PHE A 2 -23.04 5.31 -37.57
C PHE A 2 -23.11 5.57 -36.05
N ALA A 3 -23.70 4.66 -35.28
CA ALA A 3 -23.49 4.61 -33.85
C ALA A 3 -22.05 4.15 -33.64
N THR A 4 -21.22 4.98 -33.01
CA THR A 4 -19.85 4.65 -32.63
C THR A 4 -19.90 3.54 -31.58
N LEU A 5 -19.82 2.29 -32.04
CA LEU A 5 -19.45 1.11 -31.28
C LEU A 5 -18.00 1.26 -30.78
N ARG A 6 -17.78 2.13 -29.80
CA ARG A 6 -16.57 2.18 -28.97
C ARG A 6 -16.95 1.88 -27.52
N ARG A 7 -17.52 0.71 -27.31
CA ARG A 7 -17.58 0.04 -26.01
C ARG A 7 -17.44 -1.45 -26.32
N LEU A 8 -16.55 -2.13 -25.60
CA LEU A 8 -16.25 -3.59 -25.64
C LEU A 8 -14.89 -4.01 -26.25
N LEU A 9 -13.83 -3.25 -26.03
CA LEU A 9 -12.51 -3.85 -25.85
C LEU A 9 -11.98 -3.33 -24.51
N GLY A 10 -12.35 -4.00 -23.42
CA GLY A 10 -11.60 -3.81 -22.17
C GLY A 10 -10.14 -4.11 -22.48
N ARG A 11 -9.22 -3.25 -22.04
CA ARG A 11 -7.78 -3.54 -22.16
C ARG A 11 -7.53 -4.93 -21.56
N LYS A 12 -6.80 -5.77 -22.28
CA LYS A 12 -6.43 -7.09 -21.79
C LYS A 12 -5.64 -6.88 -20.49
N LYS A 13 -6.18 -7.35 -19.37
CA LYS A 13 -5.46 -7.38 -18.09
C LYS A 13 -4.27 -8.32 -18.25
N ILE A 14 -3.10 -7.84 -17.84
CA ILE A 14 -1.87 -8.62 -17.78
C ILE A 14 -1.68 -8.99 -16.32
N THR A 15 -1.74 -10.28 -16.02
CA THR A 15 -1.56 -10.80 -14.66
C THR A 15 -0.50 -11.89 -14.63
N MET A 16 0.14 -12.06 -13.48
CA MET A 16 1.07 -13.15 -13.21
C MET A 16 0.98 -13.60 -11.77
N VAL A 17 1.51 -14.78 -11.46
CA VAL A 17 1.64 -15.27 -10.08
C VAL A 17 3.11 -15.26 -9.69
N HIS A 18 3.47 -14.35 -8.78
CA HIS A 18 4.79 -14.30 -8.16
C HIS A 18 4.86 -15.31 -6.99
N PRO A 19 5.95 -16.07 -6.82
CA PRO A 19 6.05 -17.10 -5.76
C PRO A 19 5.83 -16.57 -4.34
N THR A 20 6.23 -15.31 -4.08
CA THR A 20 6.15 -14.70 -2.74
C THR A 20 5.03 -13.67 -2.63
N LEU A 21 4.77 -12.91 -3.69
CA LEU A 21 3.84 -11.77 -3.65
C LEU A 21 2.43 -12.17 -4.12
N GLY A 22 2.25 -13.42 -4.57
CA GLY A 22 0.98 -13.91 -5.06
C GLY A 22 0.62 -13.33 -6.44
N GLU A 23 -0.68 -13.15 -6.67
CA GLU A 23 -1.18 -12.66 -7.95
C GLU A 23 -0.94 -11.15 -8.10
N LEU A 24 -0.29 -10.77 -9.20
CA LEU A 24 0.01 -9.39 -9.57
C LEU A 24 -0.72 -9.02 -10.85
N GLU A 25 -1.17 -7.77 -10.94
CA GLU A 25 -1.72 -7.14 -12.14
C GLU A 25 -0.82 -5.97 -12.57
N PHE A 26 -0.59 -5.87 -13.88
CA PHE A 26 0.22 -4.81 -14.49
C PHE A 26 -0.68 -3.64 -14.94
N ASP A 27 -0.41 -2.46 -14.41
CA ASP A 27 -0.92 -1.19 -14.91
C ASP A 27 -0.05 -0.73 -16.09
N GLN A 28 -0.63 -0.78 -17.28
CA GLN A 28 0.05 -0.40 -18.52
C GLN A 28 0.21 1.11 -18.68
N ASP A 29 -0.62 1.93 -18.02
CA ASP A 29 -0.52 3.38 -18.12
C ASP A 29 0.65 3.90 -17.28
N ASP A 30 0.84 3.30 -16.10
CA ASP A 30 1.88 3.71 -15.14
C ASP A 30 3.15 2.85 -15.21
N GLY A 31 3.12 1.72 -15.91
CA GLY A 31 4.28 0.82 -16.03
C GLY A 31 4.65 0.13 -14.73
N VAL A 32 3.65 -0.17 -13.90
CA VAL A 32 3.84 -0.74 -12.56
C VAL A 32 2.99 -1.97 -12.32
N TRP A 33 3.44 -2.82 -11.43
CA TRP A 33 2.74 -3.99 -10.93
C TRP A 33 2.21 -3.72 -9.52
N GLY A 34 1.06 -4.32 -9.22
CA GLY A 34 0.53 -4.39 -7.87
C GLY A 34 -0.23 -5.69 -7.61
N THR A 35 -0.43 -6.04 -6.35
CA THR A 35 -1.19 -7.24 -5.97
C THR A 35 -2.66 -7.08 -6.36
N VAL A 36 -3.28 -8.17 -6.83
CA VAL A 36 -4.72 -8.16 -7.14
C VAL A 36 -5.57 -8.13 -5.86
N GLN A 37 -5.05 -8.71 -4.79
CA GLN A 37 -5.72 -8.77 -3.49
C GLN A 37 -5.13 -7.74 -2.53
N THR A 38 -5.98 -7.25 -1.63
CA THR A 38 -5.61 -6.30 -0.58
C THR A 38 -5.22 -6.96 0.75
N GLU A 39 -5.37 -8.28 0.84
CA GLU A 39 -5.12 -9.04 2.09
C GLU A 39 -3.92 -10.00 1.91
N PRO A 40 -3.02 -10.10 2.91
CA PRO A 40 -3.04 -9.35 4.18
C PRO A 40 -2.59 -7.88 4.04
N ILE A 41 -1.83 -7.55 2.99
CA ILE A 41 -1.34 -6.20 2.70
C ILE A 41 -1.29 -6.07 1.18
N TYR A 42 -1.84 -4.99 0.61
CA TYR A 42 -1.67 -4.64 -0.80
C TYR A 42 -0.23 -4.18 -1.07
N HIS A 43 0.38 -4.59 -2.18
CA HIS A 43 1.66 -4.04 -2.62
C HIS A 43 1.48 -3.41 -3.99
N GLY A 44 1.89 -2.16 -4.17
CA GLY A 44 1.66 -1.43 -5.42
C GLY A 44 2.83 -0.56 -5.83
N GLY A 45 2.81 -0.13 -7.10
CA GLY A 45 3.82 0.76 -7.66
C GLY A 45 5.16 0.07 -7.97
N ILE A 46 5.20 -1.26 -8.06
CA ILE A 46 6.43 -2.01 -8.35
C ILE A 46 6.77 -1.80 -9.84
N PRO A 47 7.85 -1.09 -10.20
CA PRO A 47 8.18 -0.83 -11.60
C PRO A 47 8.37 -2.12 -12.41
N GLY A 48 8.08 -2.10 -13.71
CA GLY A 48 8.33 -3.23 -14.59
C GLY A 48 7.79 -3.02 -16.00
N CYS A 49 7.53 -4.13 -16.69
CA CYS A 49 6.87 -4.12 -18.00
C CYS A 49 5.86 -5.28 -18.11
N ASP A 50 5.27 -5.45 -19.28
CA ASP A 50 4.29 -6.51 -19.57
C ASP A 50 4.83 -7.95 -19.39
N SER A 51 6.15 -8.11 -19.38
CA SER A 51 6.80 -9.40 -19.11
C SER A 51 7.00 -9.72 -17.61
N GLY A 52 6.91 -8.72 -16.74
CA GLY A 52 7.08 -8.89 -15.29
C GLY A 52 7.58 -7.64 -14.55
N PRO A 53 7.54 -7.66 -13.22
CA PRO A 53 8.10 -6.60 -12.38
C PRO A 53 9.63 -6.65 -12.37
N ASP A 54 10.24 -5.50 -12.09
CA ASP A 54 11.67 -5.37 -11.81
C ASP A 54 12.04 -6.19 -10.56
N SER A 55 13.00 -7.11 -10.71
CA SER A 55 13.41 -8.04 -9.65
C SER A 55 13.99 -7.33 -8.43
N ASP A 56 14.74 -6.24 -8.62
CA ASP A 56 15.36 -5.52 -7.51
C ASP A 56 14.29 -4.81 -6.69
N ARG A 57 13.26 -4.28 -7.36
CA ARG A 57 12.11 -3.64 -6.72
C ARG A 57 11.20 -4.63 -6.01
N VAL A 58 11.04 -5.83 -6.56
CA VAL A 58 10.37 -6.94 -5.86
C VAL A 58 11.12 -7.32 -4.58
N ASN A 59 12.44 -7.46 -4.64
CA ASN A 59 13.26 -7.76 -3.46
C ASN A 59 13.16 -6.65 -2.41
N GLU A 60 13.09 -5.40 -2.84
CA GLU A 60 12.83 -4.24 -2.00
C GLU A 60 11.51 -4.38 -1.21
N VAL A 61 10.40 -4.69 -1.89
CA VAL A 61 9.10 -4.93 -1.25
C VAL A 61 9.19 -6.08 -0.25
N ILE A 62 9.76 -7.22 -0.64
CA ILE A 62 9.88 -8.40 0.23
C ILE A 62 10.69 -8.05 1.48
N ASN A 63 11.82 -7.36 1.33
CA ASN A 63 12.65 -6.93 2.46
C ASN A 63 11.86 -6.03 3.43
N ARG A 64 11.04 -5.10 2.91
CA ARG A 64 10.21 -4.25 3.77
C ARG A 64 9.12 -5.02 4.50
N LEU A 65 8.50 -6.00 3.84
CA LEU A 65 7.50 -6.85 4.47
C LEU A 65 8.09 -7.66 5.62
N VAL A 66 9.31 -8.18 5.46
CA VAL A 66 10.05 -8.87 6.53
C VAL A 66 10.35 -7.92 7.70
N ASN A 67 10.55 -6.63 7.44
CA ASN A 67 10.86 -5.61 8.45
C ASN A 67 9.63 -4.81 8.95
N MET A 68 8.40 -5.30 8.69
CA MET A 68 7.17 -4.55 9.01
C MET A 68 7.04 -4.17 10.48
N ASP A 69 7.53 -4.99 11.41
CA ASP A 69 7.52 -4.65 12.84
C ASP A 69 8.41 -3.44 13.17
N SER A 70 9.54 -3.25 12.47
CA SER A 70 10.40 -2.07 12.63
C SER A 70 9.67 -0.80 12.16
N TYR A 71 8.91 -0.89 11.07
CA TYR A 71 8.13 0.25 10.58
C TYR A 71 6.94 0.58 11.47
N TRP A 72 6.32 -0.43 12.10
CA TRP A 72 5.35 -0.19 13.17
C TRP A 72 5.95 0.62 14.33
N VAL A 73 7.15 0.27 14.78
CA VAL A 73 7.85 1.00 15.84
C VAL A 73 8.13 2.44 15.39
N ALA A 74 8.67 2.62 14.18
CA ALA A 74 8.99 3.94 13.63
C ALA A 74 7.76 4.85 13.51
N CYS A 75 6.60 4.29 13.17
CA CYS A 75 5.34 5.05 13.01
C CYS A 75 4.54 5.19 14.31
N SER A 76 4.96 4.56 15.41
CA SER A 76 4.07 4.33 16.55
C SER A 76 3.62 5.61 17.23
N GLU A 77 4.54 6.55 17.47
CA GLU A 77 4.24 7.81 18.15
C GLU A 77 3.29 8.68 17.32
N ASP A 78 3.54 8.79 16.02
CA ASP A 78 2.67 9.53 15.10
C ASP A 78 1.27 8.91 15.01
N LEU A 79 1.16 7.59 14.90
CA LEU A 79 -0.14 6.92 14.85
C LEU A 79 -0.94 7.12 16.14
N LEU A 80 -0.29 7.05 17.30
CA LEU A 80 -0.93 7.31 18.59
C LEU A 80 -1.34 8.79 18.71
N TYR A 81 -0.49 9.72 18.26
CA TYR A 81 -0.83 11.13 18.22
C TYR A 81 -2.04 11.39 17.33
N ILE A 82 -2.05 10.86 16.10
CA ILE A 82 -3.17 10.97 15.17
C ILE A 82 -4.45 10.41 15.79
N ALA A 83 -4.38 9.23 16.41
CA ALA A 83 -5.53 8.64 17.08
C ALA A 83 -6.04 9.49 18.25
N SER A 84 -5.14 10.08 19.04
CA SER A 84 -5.50 10.93 20.18
C SER A 84 -6.28 12.20 19.78
N THR A 85 -6.15 12.64 18.52
CA THR A 85 -6.94 13.76 17.99
C THR A 85 -8.42 13.42 17.76
N SER A 86 -8.80 12.14 17.89
CA SER A 86 -10.17 11.67 17.74
C SER A 86 -10.76 11.23 19.09
N ALA A 87 -11.87 11.83 19.50
CA ALA A 87 -12.57 11.46 20.73
C ALA A 87 -13.21 10.05 20.68
N SER A 88 -13.29 9.42 19.50
CA SER A 88 -13.97 8.13 19.30
C SER A 88 -13.06 6.91 19.47
N PHE A 89 -11.74 7.09 19.58
CA PHE A 89 -10.81 5.98 19.68
C PHE A 89 -10.47 5.65 21.14
N PRO A 90 -10.21 4.37 21.45
CA PRO A 90 -9.79 3.99 22.78
C PRO A 90 -8.46 4.64 23.12
N GLN A 91 -8.28 4.99 24.39
CA GLN A 91 -6.98 5.39 24.91
C GLN A 91 -6.11 4.13 25.04
N THR A 92 -5.05 4.05 24.26
CA THR A 92 -4.09 2.95 24.23
C THR A 92 -2.69 3.50 24.02
N ASN A 93 -1.68 2.74 24.43
CA ASN A 93 -0.28 2.98 24.10
C ASN A 93 0.21 2.09 22.96
N ASN A 94 -0.66 1.27 22.37
CA ASN A 94 -0.34 0.37 21.27
C ASN A 94 -1.18 0.73 20.03
N PRO A 95 -0.60 1.31 18.98
CA PRO A 95 -1.35 1.72 17.79
C PRO A 95 -1.96 0.52 17.05
N LYS A 96 -1.43 -0.70 17.22
CA LYS A 96 -1.99 -1.93 16.62
C LYS A 96 -3.39 -2.26 17.14
N ASP A 97 -3.81 -1.70 18.28
CA ASP A 97 -5.17 -1.87 18.80
C ASP A 97 -6.21 -1.08 17.99
N ILE A 98 -5.77 -0.04 17.28
CA ILE A 98 -6.62 0.86 16.50
C ILE A 98 -6.45 0.63 15.00
N PHE A 99 -5.22 0.42 14.56
CA PHE A 99 -4.84 0.37 13.16
C PHE A 99 -4.36 -1.03 12.73
N ARG A 100 -4.47 -1.30 11.43
CA ARG A 100 -3.84 -2.40 10.70
C ARG A 100 -3.10 -1.84 9.50
N VAL A 101 -2.04 -2.52 9.06
CA VAL A 101 -1.38 -2.21 7.79
C VAL A 101 -2.26 -2.73 6.66
N THR A 102 -2.46 -1.93 5.61
CA THR A 102 -3.29 -2.29 4.46
C THR A 102 -2.55 -2.20 3.14
N ALA A 103 -1.52 -1.37 3.04
CA ALA A 103 -0.72 -1.28 1.83
C ALA A 103 0.74 -0.96 2.10
N LEU A 104 1.58 -1.36 1.14
CA LEU A 104 2.92 -0.86 0.92
C LEU A 104 3.02 -0.38 -0.52
N SER A 105 3.25 0.91 -0.72
CA SER A 105 3.24 1.54 -2.04
C SER A 105 4.61 2.10 -2.37
N LEU A 106 5.15 1.75 -3.54
CA LEU A 106 6.40 2.31 -4.04
C LEU A 106 6.12 3.50 -4.97
N TYR A 107 6.87 4.58 -4.77
CA TYR A 107 6.92 5.74 -5.65
C TYR A 107 8.36 5.96 -6.13
N PRO A 108 8.59 6.79 -7.17
CA PRO A 108 9.93 6.96 -7.72
C PRO A 108 11.00 7.42 -6.71
N ASN A 109 10.61 8.25 -5.74
CA ASN A 109 11.54 8.89 -4.79
C ASN A 109 11.30 8.51 -3.32
N TYR A 110 10.19 7.85 -3.01
CA TYR A 110 9.79 7.51 -1.66
C TYR A 110 8.94 6.24 -1.68
N TRP A 111 8.63 5.71 -0.52
CA TRP A 111 7.64 4.64 -0.38
C TRP A 111 6.74 4.92 0.81
N GLU A 112 5.58 4.28 0.85
CA GLU A 112 4.62 4.43 1.92
C GLU A 112 4.26 3.08 2.52
N VAL A 113 4.11 3.05 3.84
CA VAL A 113 3.29 2.04 4.52
C VAL A 113 1.99 2.70 4.94
N CYS A 114 0.89 2.04 4.60
CA CYS A 114 -0.44 2.58 4.79
C CYS A 114 -1.16 1.82 5.89
N PHE A 115 -1.76 2.59 6.78
CA PHE A 115 -2.53 2.10 7.91
C PHE A 115 -4.00 2.47 7.72
N GLU A 116 -4.87 1.55 8.10
CA GLU A 116 -6.31 1.79 8.19
C GLU A 116 -6.76 1.41 9.58
N THR A 117 -7.74 2.12 10.13
CA THR A 117 -8.40 1.69 11.36
C THR A 117 -9.08 0.33 11.19
N HIS A 118 -9.09 -0.50 12.24
CA HIS A 118 -9.93 -1.71 12.26
C HIS A 118 -11.40 -1.38 12.01
N THR A 119 -12.14 -2.32 11.44
CA THR A 119 -13.52 -2.12 10.95
C THR A 119 -14.52 -1.71 12.03
N GLN A 120 -14.24 -1.97 13.32
CA GLN A 120 -15.09 -1.51 14.43
C GLN A 120 -14.96 0.01 14.72
N TYR A 121 -13.96 0.69 14.16
CA TYR A 121 -13.71 2.10 14.39
C TYR A 121 -14.14 2.96 13.20
N LYS A 122 -14.26 4.27 13.44
CA LYS A 122 -14.47 5.22 12.34
C LYS A 122 -13.29 5.12 11.38
N TRP A 123 -13.62 4.96 10.09
CA TRP A 123 -12.64 4.85 9.03
C TRP A 123 -11.66 6.03 9.03
N LEU A 124 -10.38 5.70 9.09
CA LEU A 124 -9.26 6.61 8.97
C LEU A 124 -8.15 5.87 8.23
N TYR A 125 -7.61 6.52 7.20
CA TYR A 125 -6.47 6.04 6.45
C TYR A 125 -5.27 6.95 6.71
N VAL A 126 -4.11 6.36 6.99
CA VAL A 126 -2.86 7.07 7.26
C VAL A 126 -1.78 6.48 6.36
N GLY A 127 -1.24 7.26 5.43
CA GLY A 127 -0.04 6.91 4.68
C GLY A 127 1.17 7.47 5.40
N MET A 128 2.12 6.62 5.80
CA MET A 128 3.39 7.03 6.42
C MET A 128 4.50 6.92 5.37
N GLN A 129 5.10 8.06 5.02
CA GLN A 129 6.03 8.20 3.91
C GLN A 129 7.48 8.11 4.37
N PHE A 130 8.26 7.29 3.67
CA PHE A 130 9.67 7.07 3.93
C PHE A 130 10.54 7.42 2.72
N GLU A 131 11.67 8.08 2.98
CA GLU A 131 12.78 8.24 2.03
C GLU A 131 13.96 7.40 2.54
N GLY A 132 14.32 6.35 1.80
CA GLY A 132 15.18 5.31 2.35
C GLY A 132 14.50 4.59 3.51
N GLU A 133 15.08 4.64 4.70
CA GLU A 133 14.52 4.05 5.94
C GLU A 133 14.08 5.12 6.96
N GLU A 134 14.09 6.40 6.55
CA GLU A 134 13.71 7.52 7.41
C GLU A 134 12.25 7.93 7.13
N LEU A 135 11.45 8.05 8.19
CA LEU A 135 10.09 8.57 8.12
C LEU A 135 10.16 10.10 7.90
N VAL A 136 9.60 10.59 6.81
CA VAL A 136 9.71 12.00 6.41
C VAL A 136 8.38 12.75 6.38
N SER A 137 7.27 12.05 6.24
CA SER A 137 5.96 12.67 6.08
C SER A 137 4.82 11.70 6.41
N ASN A 138 3.61 12.25 6.58
CA ASN A 138 2.41 11.45 6.67
C ASN A 138 1.22 12.15 5.98
N THR A 139 0.33 11.34 5.40
CA THR A 139 -0.94 11.76 4.82
C THR A 139 -2.09 11.16 5.62
N ILE A 140 -3.13 11.94 5.91
CA ILE A 140 -4.30 11.50 6.67
C ILE A 140 -5.57 11.73 5.84
N SER A 141 -6.36 10.69 5.63
CA SER A 141 -7.66 10.74 4.95
C SER A 141 -8.77 10.16 5.84
N ARG A 142 -9.93 10.83 5.87
CA ARG A 142 -11.07 10.56 6.77
C ARG A 142 -12.35 10.30 6.01
#